data_AF-A0A165NGA0-F1
#
_entry.id   AF-A0A165NGA0-F1
#
_cell.length_a   1.000
_cell.length_b   1.000
_cell.length_c   1.000
_cell.angle_alpha   90.00
_cell.angle_beta   90.00
_cell.angle_gamma   90.00
#
_symmetry.space_group_name_H-M   'P 1'
#
loop_
_entity.id
_entity.type
_entity.pdbx_description
1 polymer ?
#
loop_
_entity_poly.entity_id
_entity_poly.type
_entity_poly.pdbx_seq_one_letter_code
_entity_poly.pdbx_strand_id
1 'polypeptide(L)'
;DRYKEDPMYTTILEHPKEYKNFSISNGLIFLQLQDQKVLCITDIQINGRSTQEITIANAHLLLVHLGPQKTLDLLRDHVWWK
;
A
#
# COMPACT_ATOMS: atom_id res chain seq x y z
N ASP A 1 -9.01 1.22 8.95
CA ASP A 1 -7.58 1.13 8.56
C ASP A 1 -6.67 1.59 9.70
N ARG A 2 -5.47 1.02 9.81
CA ARG A 2 -4.50 1.25 10.90
C ARG A 2 -3.37 2.25 10.52
N TYR A 3 -3.63 3.12 9.55
CA TYR A 3 -2.66 4.12 9.06
C TYR A 3 -2.12 5.06 10.13
N LYS A 4 -2.86 5.29 11.23
CA LYS A 4 -2.42 6.15 12.33
C LYS A 4 -1.23 5.61 13.12
N GLU A 5 -0.89 4.34 12.93
CA GLU A 5 0.26 3.71 13.60
C GLU A 5 1.57 3.95 12.85
N ASP A 6 1.47 4.49 11.63
CA ASP A 6 2.59 4.84 10.79
C ASP A 6 2.77 6.37 10.78
N PRO A 7 3.92 6.89 11.26
CA PRO A 7 4.14 8.33 11.37
C PRO A 7 3.94 9.08 10.05
N MET A 8 4.29 8.48 8.90
CA MET A 8 4.13 9.14 7.61
C MET A 8 2.66 9.29 7.26
N TYR A 9 1.89 8.22 7.40
CA TYR A 9 0.47 8.24 7.07
C TYR A 9 -0.33 9.07 8.09
N THR A 10 0.09 9.12 9.35
CA THR A 10 -0.47 10.05 10.34
C THR A 10 -0.37 11.50 9.87
N THR A 11 0.81 11.95 9.42
CA THR A 11 0.98 13.33 8.94
C THR A 11 0.14 13.59 7.67
N ILE A 12 0.00 12.60 6.78
CA ILE A 12 -0.87 12.71 5.60
C ILE A 12 -2.34 12.88 6.00
N LEU A 13 -2.80 12.15 7.03
CA LEU A 13 -4.17 12.24 7.55
C LEU A 13 -4.44 13.58 8.25
N GLU A 14 -3.45 14.12 8.95
CA GLU A 14 -3.56 15.40 9.67
C GLU A 14 -3.47 16.60 8.70
N HIS A 15 -2.63 16.51 7.68
CA HIS A 15 -2.33 17.60 6.76
C HIS A 15 -2.53 17.23 5.28
N PRO A 16 -3.71 16.71 4.85
CA PRO A 16 -3.88 16.14 3.51
C PRO A 16 -3.64 17.13 2.37
N LYS A 17 -3.81 18.44 2.60
CA LYS A 17 -3.56 19.50 1.60
C LYS A 17 -2.08 19.68 1.26
N GLU A 18 -1.18 19.28 2.16
CA GLU A 18 0.28 19.37 1.96
C GLU A 18 0.80 18.22 1.09
N TYR A 19 0.04 17.11 1.04
CA TYR A 19 0.37 15.88 0.34
C TYR A 19 -0.51 15.71 -0.90
N LYS A 20 -0.33 16.58 -1.89
CA LYS A 20 -1.23 16.68 -3.07
C LYS A 20 -1.32 15.43 -3.94
N ASN A 21 -0.29 14.58 -3.90
CA ASN A 21 -0.26 13.29 -4.58
C ASN A 21 -0.96 12.19 -3.78
N PHE A 22 -1.38 12.42 -2.54
CA PHE A 22 -2.13 11.47 -1.75
C PHE A 22 -3.62 11.82 -1.77
N SER A 23 -4.45 10.78 -1.82
CA SER A 23 -5.91 10.91 -1.72
C SER A 23 -6.44 9.91 -0.71
N ILE A 24 -7.41 10.35 0.10
CA ILE A 24 -8.04 9.51 1.11
C ILE A 24 -9.44 9.18 0.62
N SER A 25 -9.78 7.90 0.57
CA SER A 25 -11.11 7.44 0.17
C SER A 25 -11.48 6.18 0.95
N ASN A 26 -12.65 6.19 1.58
CA ASN A 26 -13.16 5.08 2.39
C ASN A 26 -12.20 4.59 3.48
N GLY A 27 -11.46 5.51 4.12
CA GLY A 27 -10.46 5.18 5.14
C GLY A 27 -9.11 4.69 4.61
N LEU A 28 -8.99 4.50 3.29
CA LEU A 28 -7.78 4.09 2.60
C LEU A 28 -7.00 5.30 2.07
N ILE A 29 -5.68 5.20 2.12
CA ILE A 29 -4.77 6.18 1.53
C ILE A 29 -4.29 5.64 0.19
N PHE A 30 -4.37 6.47 -0.84
CA PHE A 30 -3.88 6.17 -2.18
C PHE A 30 -2.85 7.19 -2.61
N LEU A 31 -1.82 6.72 -3.32
CA LEU A 31 -0.83 7.55 -3.98
C LEU A 31 -1.17 7.68 -5.47
N GLN A 32 -1.24 8.91 -5.96
CA GLN A 32 -1.31 9.25 -7.36
C GLN A 32 0.10 9.28 -7.94
N LEU A 33 0.40 8.30 -8.80
CA LEU A 33 1.55 8.28 -9.69
C LEU A 33 1.17 8.93 -11.03
N GLN A 34 2.10 9.05 -11.96
CA GLN A 34 1.87 9.69 -13.26
C GLN A 34 0.68 9.06 -14.00
N ASP A 35 0.69 7.74 -14.16
CA ASP A 35 -0.31 7.03 -14.99
C ASP A 35 -1.27 6.15 -14.18
N GLN A 36 -1.10 6.08 -12.85
CA GLN A 36 -1.85 5.15 -12.02
C GLN A 36 -2.08 5.65 -10.60
N LYS A 37 -3.10 5.10 -9.97
CA LYS A 37 -3.42 5.32 -8.56
C LYS A 37 -3.24 4.00 -7.81
N VAL A 38 -2.37 4.00 -6.82
CA VAL A 38 -1.99 2.79 -6.05
C VAL A 38 -2.37 2.92 -4.59
N LEU A 39 -2.71 1.79 -3.97
CA LEU A 39 -3.06 1.73 -2.55
C LEU A 39 -1.79 1.78 -1.69
N CYS A 40 -1.77 2.67 -0.71
CA CYS A 40 -0.68 2.73 0.25
C CYS A 40 -0.80 1.60 1.27
N ILE A 41 0.23 0.79 1.42
CA ILE A 41 0.32 -0.25 2.44
C ILE A 41 1.20 0.29 3.56
N THR A 42 0.68 0.25 4.78
CA THR A 42 1.42 0.57 6.00
C THR A 42 2.23 -0.64 6.45
N ASP A 43 3.38 -0.47 7.10
CA ASP A 43 4.14 -1.57 7.71
C ASP A 43 3.74 -1.74 9.18
N ILE A 44 2.74 -2.59 9.41
CA ILE A 44 2.24 -2.91 10.75
C ILE A 44 2.12 -4.42 10.92
N GLN A 45 2.11 -4.86 12.18
CA GLN A 45 1.89 -6.26 12.52
C GLN A 45 0.39 -6.55 12.64
N ILE A 46 -0.11 -7.48 11.83
CA ILE A 46 -1.44 -8.09 11.94
C ILE A 46 -1.24 -9.56 12.28
N ASN A 47 -1.70 -9.97 13.46
CA ASN A 47 -1.58 -11.34 13.95
C ASN A 47 -0.13 -11.88 13.89
N GLY A 48 0.86 -11.04 14.17
CA GLY A 48 2.28 -11.40 14.16
C GLY A 48 2.93 -11.47 12.78
N ARG A 49 2.26 -10.99 11.73
CA ARG A 49 2.81 -10.88 10.37
C ARG A 49 2.76 -9.44 9.87
N SER A 50 3.73 -9.04 9.07
CA SER A 50 3.70 -7.72 8.43
C SER A 50 2.60 -7.68 7.37
N THR A 51 1.86 -6.58 7.32
CA THR A 51 0.93 -6.24 6.24
C THR A 51 1.56 -6.31 4.86
N GLN A 52 2.83 -5.93 4.72
CA GLN A 52 3.56 -6.05 3.45
C GLN A 52 3.77 -7.52 3.08
N GLU A 53 4.20 -8.34 4.03
CA GLU A 53 4.37 -9.80 3.83
C GLU A 53 3.05 -10.47 3.43
N ILE A 54 1.95 -10.15 4.12
CA ILE A 54 0.61 -10.65 3.78
C ILE A 54 0.23 -10.24 2.36
N THR A 55 0.50 -8.99 1.98
CA THR A 55 0.20 -8.46 0.64
C THR A 55 0.99 -9.19 -0.45
N ILE A 56 2.29 -9.42 -0.23
CA ILE A 56 3.16 -10.17 -1.15
C ILE A 56 2.66 -11.62 -1.28
N ALA A 57 2.35 -12.28 -0.16
CA ALA A 57 1.85 -13.65 -0.18
C ALA A 57 0.53 -13.77 -0.96
N ASN A 58 -0.41 -12.83 -0.76
CA ASN A 58 -1.67 -12.79 -1.49
C ASN A 58 -1.46 -12.56 -3.00
N ALA A 59 -0.57 -11.63 -3.38
CA ALA A 59 -0.23 -11.39 -4.79
C ALA A 59 0.35 -12.65 -5.45
N HIS A 60 1.23 -13.37 -4.73
CA HIS A 60 1.81 -14.60 -5.22
C HIS A 60 0.77 -15.72 -5.41
N LEU A 61 -0.18 -15.85 -4.47
CA LEU A 61 -1.28 -16.80 -4.56
C LEU A 61 -2.22 -16.50 -5.74
N LEU A 62 -2.54 -15.22 -5.99
CA LEU A 62 -3.40 -14.81 -7.11
C LEU A 62 -2.81 -15.16 -8.46
N LEU A 63 -1.49 -15.04 -8.60
CA LEU A 63 -0.78 -15.26 -9.85
C LEU A 63 -0.38 -16.71 -10.09
N VAL A 64 -0.66 -17.63 -9.15
CA VAL A 64 -0.38 -19.08 -9.21
C VAL A 64 0.84 -19.41 -10.09
N HIS A 65 2.03 -19.28 -9.50
CA HIS A 65 3.32 -19.68 -10.07
C HIS A 65 3.92 -18.83 -11.21
N LEU A 66 3.42 -17.61 -11.48
CA LEU A 66 4.03 -16.71 -12.48
C LEU A 66 5.42 -16.13 -12.09
N GLY A 67 6.02 -16.63 -11.01
CA GLY A 67 7.36 -16.26 -10.57
C GLY A 67 7.44 -14.89 -9.87
N PRO A 68 8.61 -14.56 -9.32
CA PRO A 68 8.80 -13.36 -8.50
C PRO A 68 8.66 -12.07 -9.31
N GLN A 69 9.10 -12.04 -10.57
CA GLN A 69 9.04 -10.83 -11.40
C GLN A 69 7.59 -10.40 -11.67
N LYS A 70 6.71 -11.33 -12.08
CA LYS A 70 5.29 -11.02 -12.32
C LYS A 70 4.56 -10.63 -11.04
N THR A 71 4.95 -11.21 -9.91
CA THR A 71 4.43 -10.81 -8.60
C THR A 71 4.82 -9.37 -8.27
N LEU A 72 6.08 -9.01 -8.52
CA LEU A 72 6.57 -7.65 -8.29
C LEU A 72 5.91 -6.63 -9.23
N ASP A 73 5.72 -6.98 -10.49
CA ASP A 73 5.04 -6.13 -11.47
C ASP A 73 3.58 -5.87 -11.01
N LEU A 74 2.85 -6.94 -10.63
CA LEU A 74 1.49 -6.80 -10.10
C LEU A 74 1.45 -5.90 -8.86
N LEU A 75 2.38 -6.08 -7.93
CA LEU A 75 2.45 -5.25 -6.71
C LEU A 75 2.68 -3.78 -7.08
N ARG A 76 3.63 -3.48 -7.97
CA ARG A 76 3.92 -2.11 -8.41
C ARG A 76 2.75 -1.44 -9.10
N ASP A 77 1.92 -2.21 -9.80
CA ASP A 77 0.73 -1.70 -10.48
C ASP A 77 -0.41 -1.33 -9.51
N HIS A 78 -0.45 -1.93 -8.31
CA HIS A 78 -1.62 -1.85 -7.42
C HIS A 78 -1.35 -1.22 -6.05
N VAL A 79 -0.14 -1.38 -5.52
CA VAL A 79 0.21 -1.01 -4.14
C VAL A 79 1.54 -0.27 -4.06
N TRP A 80 1.69 0.51 -3.01
CA TRP A 80 2.90 1.26 -2.72
C TRP A 80 3.19 1.28 -1.22
N TRP A 81 4.46 1.19 -0.87
CA TRP A 81 4.96 1.44 0.49
C TRP A 81 6.35 2.09 0.37
N LYS A 82 6.78 2.75 1.45
CA LYS A 82 8.09 3.39 1.55
C LYS A 82 9.14 2.43 2.10
#